data_AF-W7YTA0-F1
#
_entry.id   AF-W7YTA0-F1
#
_cell.length_a   1.000
_cell.length_b   1.000
_cell.length_c   1.000
_cell.angle_alpha   90.00
_cell.angle_beta   90.00
_cell.angle_gamma   90.00
#
_symmetry.space_group_name_H-M   'P 1'
#
loop_
_entity.id
_entity.type
_entity.pdbx_description
1 polymer ?
#
loop_
_entity_poly.entity_id
_entity_poly.type
_entity_poly.pdbx_seq_one_letter_code
_entity_poly.pdbx_strand_id
1 'polypeptide(L)' 'MKIAIIYNKDVTGVFNTLGMQNKEFYSEQNVKRVAESLEKAGHNVHILDGNMYIIERLQHFTPLYRKYSIS' A
#
# COMPACT_ATOMS: atom_id res chain seq x y z
N MET A 1 -1.70 -5.87 -13.76
CA MET A 1 -0.83 -4.78 -13.24
C MET A 1 -0.40 -5.12 -11.82
N LYS A 2 0.67 -4.51 -11.29
CA LYS A 2 1.07 -4.67 -9.89
C LYS A 2 0.36 -3.61 -9.04
N ILE A 3 -0.42 -4.01 -8.04
CA ILE A 3 -1.20 -3.12 -7.17
C ILE A 3 -0.74 -3.29 -5.72
N ALA A 4 -0.38 -2.19 -5.06
CA ALA A 4 -0.11 -2.17 -3.62
C ALA A 4 -1.29 -1.54 -2.89
N ILE A 5 -1.89 -2.28 -1.96
CA ILE A 5 -2.93 -1.77 -1.06
C ILE A 5 -2.24 -1.43 0.26
N ILE A 6 -2.21 -0.15 0.63
CA ILE A 6 -1.63 0.28 1.90
C ILE A 6 -2.73 0.26 2.96
N TYR A 7 -2.55 -0.56 4.00
CA TYR A 7 -3.54 -0.74 5.06
C TYR A 7 -2.88 -0.72 6.43
N ASN A 8 -3.31 0.22 7.29
CA ASN A 8 -2.85 0.30 8.67
C ASN A 8 -3.68 -0.64 9.54
N LYS A 9 -3.17 -1.86 9.74
CA LYS A 9 -3.81 -2.86 10.61
C LYS A 9 -3.68 -2.49 12.09
N ASP A 10 -2.58 -1.82 12.45
CA ASP A 10 -2.29 -1.36 13.79
C ASP A 10 -1.98 0.14 13.77
N VAL A 11 -2.70 0.90 14.59
CA VAL A 11 -2.48 2.35 14.76
C VAL A 11 -1.32 2.65 15.72
N THR A 12 -0.81 1.64 16.44
CA THR A 12 0.27 1.76 17.44
C THR A 12 1.67 1.72 16.82
N GLY A 13 1.89 2.54 15.79
CA GLY A 13 3.18 2.62 15.08
C GLY A 13 3.17 3.46 13.80
N VAL A 14 2.05 4.14 13.52
CA VAL A 14 1.92 5.09 12.42
C VAL A 14 2.40 6.46 12.86
N PHE A 15 3.22 7.09 12.02
CA PHE A 15 3.68 8.46 12.16
C PHE A 15 2.48 9.41 11.98
N ASN A 16 1.64 9.57 13.01
CA ASN A 16 0.42 10.36 12.96
C ASN A 16 0.69 11.88 13.06
N THR A 17 1.67 12.40 12.30
CA THR A 17 2.09 13.81 12.41
C THR A 17 2.15 14.57 11.09
N LEU A 18 1.65 14.03 9.96
CA LEU A 18 1.73 14.73 8.66
C LEU A 18 0.44 14.72 7.82
N GLY A 19 -0.76 14.82 8.41
CA GLY A 19 -1.99 15.05 7.64
C GLY A 19 -3.33 14.95 8.39
N MET A 20 -4.43 15.28 7.70
CA MET A 20 -5.80 15.02 8.18
C MET A 20 -6.05 13.50 8.21
N GLN A 21 -6.24 12.96 9.42
CA GLN A 21 -6.64 11.57 9.60
C GLN A 21 -8.03 11.35 8.96
N ASN A 22 -8.10 10.46 7.96
CA ASN A 22 -9.39 10.04 7.42
C ASN A 22 -10.19 9.33 8.55
N LYS A 23 -11.48 9.67 8.69
CA LYS A 23 -12.36 9.10 9.71
C LYS A 23 -12.90 7.73 9.33
N GLU A 24 -12.69 7.30 8.09
CA GLU A 24 -13.14 6.00 7.59
C GLU A 24 -12.19 4.89 8.03
N PHE A 25 -12.73 3.95 8.81
CA PHE A 25 -12.04 2.73 9.19
C PHE A 25 -12.59 1.55 8.40
N TYR A 26 -11.73 0.88 7.65
CA TYR A 26 -12.08 -0.35 6.94
C TYR A 26 -11.60 -1.57 7.74
N SER A 27 -12.46 -2.57 7.87
CA SER A 27 -12.08 -3.84 8.48
C SER A 27 -11.09 -4.58 7.59
N GLU A 28 -10.20 -5.36 8.21
CA GLU A 28 -9.24 -6.21 7.48
C GLU A 28 -9.96 -7.15 6.49
N GLN A 29 -11.16 -7.61 6.84
CA GLN A 29 -12.00 -8.44 5.97
C GLN A 29 -12.42 -7.73 4.69
N ASN A 30 -12.80 -6.45 4.78
CA ASN A 30 -13.17 -5.67 3.61
C ASN A 30 -11.96 -5.41 2.70
N VAL A 31 -10.80 -5.12 3.29
CA VAL A 31 -9.54 -4.95 2.54
C VAL A 31 -9.16 -6.24 1.80
N LYS A 32 -9.29 -7.40 2.46
CA LYS A 32 -9.05 -8.71 1.82
C LYS A 32 -10.00 -8.98 0.65
N ARG A 33 -11.30 -8.69 0.81
CA ARG A 33 -12.28 -8.84 -0.28
C ARG A 33 -11.94 -7.98 -1.50
N VAL A 34 -11.46 -6.76 -1.28
CA VAL A 34 -10.99 -5.89 -2.37
C VAL A 34 -9.76 -6.50 -3.04
N ALA A 35 -8.78 -6.96 -2.26
CA ALA A 35 -7.58 -7.61 -2.81
C ALA A 35 -7.92 -8.84 -3.65
N GLU A 36 -8.75 -9.74 -3.13
CA GLU A 36 -9.22 -10.93 -3.85
C GLU A 36 -9.96 -10.59 -5.15
N SER A 37 -10.75 -9.51 -5.15
CA SER A 37 -11.48 -9.08 -6.35
C SER A 37 -10.52 -8.56 -7.43
N LEU A 38 -9.49 -7.81 -7.03
CA LEU A 38 -8.45 -7.33 -7.93
C LEU A 38 -7.57 -8.48 -8.45
N GLU A 39 -7.26 -9.47 -7.61
CA GLU A 39 -6.54 -10.68 -8.03
C GLU A 39 -7.34 -11.50 -9.05
N LYS A 40 -8.65 -11.69 -8.82
CA LYS A 40 -9.56 -12.35 -9.77
C LYS A 40 -9.63 -11.62 -11.11
N ALA A 41 -9.42 -10.31 -11.13
CA ALA A 41 -9.32 -9.50 -12.35
C ALA A 41 -7.95 -9.63 -13.06
N GLY A 42 -7.05 -10.49 -12.59
CA GLY A 42 -5.73 -10.73 -13.18
C GLY A 42 -4.66 -9.72 -12.76
N HIS A 43 -4.83 -9.07 -11.61
CA HIS A 43 -3.82 -8.18 -11.05
C HIS A 43 -2.95 -8.90 -10.02
N ASN A 44 -1.69 -8.49 -9.91
CA ASN A 44 -0.79 -8.95 -8.85
C ASN A 44 -0.89 -7.96 -7.69
N VAL A 45 -1.52 -8.38 -6.60
CA VAL A 45 -1.91 -7.50 -5.50
C VAL A 45 -1.08 -7.82 -4.26
N HIS A 46 -0.56 -6.80 -3.59
CA HIS A 46 0.11 -6.94 -2.30
C HIS A 46 -0.49 -5.96 -1.30
N ILE A 47 -0.90 -6.47 -0.13
CA ILE A 47 -1.29 -5.62 0.99
C ILE A 47 -0.03 -5.28 1.79
N LEU A 48 0.27 -4.00 1.94
CA LEU A 48 1.40 -3.48 2.69
C LEU A 48 0.89 -2.79 3.94
N ASP A 49 1.50 -3.11 5.08
CA ASP A 49 1.22 -2.38 6.31
C ASP A 49 1.87 -0.98 6.25
N GLY A 50 1.06 0.05 6.48
CA GLY A 50 1.40 1.46 6.31
C GLY A 50 2.07 2.11 7.53
N ASN A 51 2.76 1.30 8.32
CA ASN A 51 3.63 1.77 9.40
C ASN A 51 4.87 2.53 8.87
N MET A 52 5.77 2.96 9.77
CA MET A 52 6.97 3.74 9.43
C MET A 52 7.89 3.14 8.34
N TYR A 53 7.80 1.82 8.08
CA TYR A 53 8.60 1.11 7.07
C TYR A 53 7.95 1.10 5.68
N ILE A 54 6.82 1.79 5.48
CA ILE A 54 6.08 1.76 4.20
C ILE A 54 6.90 2.27 3.03
N ILE A 55 7.76 3.28 3.22
CA ILE A 55 8.59 3.85 2.14
C ILE A 55 9.57 2.81 1.59
N GLU A 56 10.24 2.05 2.45
CA GLU A 56 11.15 0.97 2.05
C GLU A 56 10.40 -0.12 1.28
N ARG A 57 9.22 -0.53 1.78
CA ARG A 57 8.38 -1.53 1.12
C ARG A 57 7.91 -1.09 -0.26
N LEU A 58 7.60 0.20 -0.43
CA LEU A 58 7.22 0.77 -1.73
C LEU A 58 8.41 0.80 -2.71
N GLN A 59 9.63 1.07 -2.23
CA GLN A 59 10.83 1.00 -3.07
C GLN A 59 11.07 -0.43 -3.59
N HIS A 60 10.85 -1.46 -2.78
CA HIS A 60 10.94 -2.86 -3.23
C HIS A 60 9.75 -3.31 -4.08
N PHE A 61 8.57 -2.71 -3.86
CA PHE A 61 7.37 -3.05 -4.62
C PHE A 61 7.42 -2.49 -6.05
N THR A 62 7.96 -1.28 -6.22
CA THR A 62 8.08 -0.62 -7.52
C THR A 62 9.31 -1.12 -8.27
N PRO A 63 9.23 -1.38 -9.60
CA PRO A 63 10.44 -1.57 -10.39
C PRO A 63 11.25 -0.26 -10.33
N LEU A 64 12.55 -0.36 -10.04
CA LEU A 64 13.47 0.78 -9.99
C LEU A 64 13.23 1.69 -11.19
N TYR A 65 12.91 2.96 -10.93
CA TYR A 65 12.77 3.97 -11.97
C TYR A 65 13.95 3.85 -12.94
N ARG A 66 13.66 3.61 -14.22
CA ARG A 66 14.61 3.80 -15.32
C ARG A 66 15.00 5.28 -15.26
N LYS A 67 16.18 5.58 -14.74
CA LYS A 67 16.78 6.91 -14.79
C LYS A 67 16.63 7.37 -16.24
N TYR A 68 15.86 8.43 -16.48
CA TYR A 68 15.85 9.05 -17.80
C TYR A 68 17.30 9.43 -18.08
N SER A 69 17.92 8.74 -19.05
CA SER A 69 19.13 9.22 -19.69
C SER A 69 18.76 10.54 -20.33
N ILE A 70 19.12 11.63 -19.67
CA ILE A 70 19.12 12.95 -20.29
C ILE A 70 20.22 12.86 -21.35
N SER A 71 19.80 12.67 -22.61
CA SER A 71 20.63 12.86 -23.80
C SER A 71 20.84 14.34 -24.04
#